data_AF-A0A972WS38-F1
#
_entry.id   AF-A0A972WS38-F1
#
_cell.length_a   1.000
_cell.length_b   1.000
_cell.length_c   1.000
_cell.angle_alpha   90.00
_cell.angle_beta   90.00
_cell.angle_gamma   90.00
#
_symmetry.space_group_name_H-M   'P 1'
#
loop_
_entity.id
_entity.type
_entity.pdbx_description
1 polymer ?
#
loop_
_entity_poly.entity_id
_entity_poly.type
_entity_poly.pdbx_seq_one_letter_code
_entity_poly.pdbx_strand_id
1 'polypeptide(L)'
;MTDPQRRSADKQSDTTAAEAMAIARSDDAEARRRLAQRTDIAPELLFYLAEDAETSVRVIVAENSVTPRQADEFLARDAEESVRVAVAAKMAKVAPGIESERRTPLRALSLEVLETLARDTVKQVRARLADSLKNLDSAPPELVERVVEVLARDTAIEVAGPVLEHSSLLSDDVLLSIVEAPNVDGAVGAVSRRRGVSATVSDAVARSGDDEAVASLLANESAQIREQTLDQLIEAAPSKPSWHTPLVHRPKLAARQIDRLSEFVADALVTELSKRNDLNAETKKRLRGVVAKRLEAGKEDPTIAERNTAVNQHIDGQLDERALSEAVAAGRRAYVMAALAVRSALSEPVVHAIMGSGSARAVVALAWKAGLSMTLAEQLQLRLAYIEPKKLLRAQRNGGYPLKEDQLAWEIKVFDQDNGAG
;
A
#
# COMPACT_ATOMS: atom_id res chain seq x y z
N MET A 1 -20.52 26.19 59.39
CA MET A 1 -19.27 25.41 59.42
C MET A 1 -18.63 25.52 58.05
N THR A 2 -17.68 26.42 57.92
CA THR A 2 -16.93 26.68 56.69
C THR A 2 -15.96 25.53 56.46
N ASP A 3 -16.10 24.89 55.32
CA ASP A 3 -15.32 23.72 54.89
C ASP A 3 -13.79 24.02 54.93
N PRO A 4 -13.01 23.32 55.77
CA PRO A 4 -11.57 23.56 55.91
C PRO A 4 -10.77 23.20 54.66
N GLN A 5 -11.34 22.46 53.69
CA GLN A 5 -10.65 22.10 52.44
C GLN A 5 -10.66 23.21 51.38
N ARG A 6 -11.57 24.19 51.45
CA ARG A 6 -11.53 25.38 50.56
C ARG A 6 -10.45 26.39 50.92
N ARG A 7 -9.98 26.41 52.18
CA ARG A 7 -8.92 27.34 52.63
C ARG A 7 -7.50 26.89 52.25
N SER A 8 -7.31 25.63 51.89
CA SER A 8 -6.01 25.08 51.47
C SER A 8 -5.71 25.26 49.98
N ALA A 9 -6.73 25.45 49.14
CA ALA A 9 -6.56 25.73 47.71
C ALA A 9 -6.32 27.22 47.41
N ASP A 10 -6.83 28.10 48.27
CA ASP A 10 -6.79 29.56 48.10
C ASP A 10 -5.50 30.22 48.63
N LYS A 11 -4.50 29.42 49.05
CA LYS A 11 -3.23 29.90 49.64
C LYS A 11 -2.01 29.75 48.73
N GLN A 12 -2.19 29.23 47.52
CA GLN A 12 -1.09 29.01 46.56
C GLN A 12 -0.84 30.20 45.62
N SER A 13 -1.69 31.22 45.62
CA SER A 13 -1.63 32.33 44.65
C SER A 13 -0.83 33.56 45.10
N ASP A 14 -0.23 33.55 46.29
CA ASP A 14 0.51 34.71 46.85
C ASP A 14 1.95 34.36 47.20
N THR A 15 2.60 33.53 46.38
CA THR A 15 4.06 33.35 46.48
C THR A 15 4.71 34.65 46.06
N THR A 16 5.32 35.36 47.01
CA THR A 16 6.07 36.58 46.70
C THR A 16 7.23 36.26 45.75
N ALA A 17 7.68 37.21 44.94
CA ALA A 17 8.82 37.00 44.04
C ALA A 17 10.07 36.46 44.76
N ALA A 18 10.26 36.82 46.04
CA ALA A 18 11.33 36.32 46.87
C ALA A 18 11.18 34.83 47.24
N GLU A 19 9.96 34.39 47.58
CA GLU A 19 9.68 32.98 47.87
C GLU A 19 9.81 32.11 46.61
N ALA A 20 9.35 32.61 45.47
CA ALA A 20 9.50 31.92 44.19
C ALA A 20 10.99 31.73 43.84
N MET A 21 11.84 32.74 44.09
CA MET A 21 13.28 32.64 43.92
C MET A 21 13.93 31.66 44.90
N ALA A 22 13.46 31.60 46.15
CA ALA A 22 13.95 30.65 47.14
C ALA A 22 13.65 29.20 46.72
N ILE A 23 12.46 28.95 46.17
CA ILE A 23 12.08 27.64 45.61
C ILE A 23 12.95 27.30 44.40
N ALA A 24 13.17 28.26 43.49
CA ALA A 24 14.00 28.04 42.29
C ALA A 24 15.46 27.67 42.61
N ARG A 25 15.97 28.10 43.77
CA ARG A 25 17.33 27.77 44.26
C ARG A 25 17.38 26.56 45.20
N SER A 26 16.25 25.94 45.50
CA SER A 26 16.20 24.79 46.41
C SER A 26 16.66 23.51 45.72
N ASP A 27 17.19 22.56 46.50
CA ASP A 27 17.57 21.23 46.00
C ASP A 27 16.34 20.36 45.63
N ASP A 28 15.12 20.80 45.97
CA ASP A 28 13.88 20.08 45.69
C ASP A 28 13.46 20.26 44.21
N ALA A 29 13.79 19.26 43.39
CA ALA A 29 13.42 19.21 41.98
C ALA A 29 11.90 19.17 41.74
N GLU A 30 11.10 18.62 42.66
CA GLU A 30 9.64 18.59 42.54
C GLU A 30 9.05 19.98 42.81
N ALA A 31 9.56 20.69 43.81
CA ALA A 31 9.16 22.08 44.07
C ALA A 31 9.52 23.00 42.90
N ARG A 32 10.72 22.86 42.32
CA ARG A 32 11.14 23.60 41.13
C ARG A 32 10.29 23.28 39.90
N ARG A 33 9.92 22.01 39.67
CA ARG A 33 8.98 21.64 38.60
C ARG A 33 7.62 22.29 38.75
N ARG A 34 7.03 22.24 39.96
CA ARG A 34 5.74 22.90 40.23
C ARG A 34 5.81 24.40 40.01
N LEU A 35 6.94 25.01 40.37
CA LEU A 35 7.19 26.42 40.10
C LEU A 35 7.27 26.69 38.59
N ALA A 36 8.01 25.88 37.82
CA ALA A 36 8.14 26.01 36.38
C ALA A 36 6.82 25.83 35.60
N GLN A 37 5.84 25.08 36.15
CA GLN A 37 4.50 24.94 35.53
C GLN A 37 3.65 26.20 35.61
N ARG A 38 3.99 27.13 36.51
CA ARG A 38 3.19 28.32 36.77
C ARG A 38 3.32 29.34 35.64
N THR A 39 2.22 30.00 35.33
CA THR A 39 2.14 31.06 34.29
C THR A 39 2.03 32.46 34.89
N ASP A 40 1.93 32.58 36.21
CA ASP A 40 1.81 33.82 36.97
C ASP A 40 3.13 34.31 37.59
N ILE A 41 4.24 33.61 37.30
CA ILE A 41 5.58 33.96 37.78
C ILE A 41 6.32 34.87 36.80
N ALA A 42 7.34 35.57 37.31
CA ALA A 42 8.17 36.46 36.50
C ALA A 42 8.90 35.67 35.39
N PRO A 43 8.90 36.13 34.12
CA PRO A 43 9.57 35.44 33.01
C PRO A 43 11.07 35.22 33.23
N GLU A 44 11.73 36.11 33.98
CA GLU A 44 13.15 36.00 34.36
C GLU A 44 13.41 34.75 35.23
N LEU A 45 12.41 34.32 36.00
CA LEU A 45 12.52 33.10 36.81
C LEU A 45 12.44 31.85 35.94
N LEU A 46 11.60 31.86 34.91
CA LEU A 46 11.57 30.78 33.91
C LEU A 46 12.87 30.74 33.10
N PHE A 47 13.45 31.90 32.78
CA PHE A 47 14.77 31.97 32.17
C PHE A 47 15.85 31.35 33.08
N TYR A 48 15.85 31.65 34.39
CA TYR A 48 16.76 31.03 35.34
C TYR A 48 16.59 29.50 35.41
N LEU A 49 15.34 29.01 35.43
CA LEU A 49 15.03 27.57 35.44
C LEU A 49 15.30 26.88 34.09
N ALA A 50 15.60 27.62 33.03
CA ALA A 50 16.02 27.02 31.76
C ALA A 50 17.42 26.39 31.85
N GLU A 51 18.26 26.85 32.78
CA GLU A 51 19.60 26.29 33.06
C GLU A 51 19.59 25.24 34.17
N ASP A 52 18.41 24.79 34.60
CA ASP A 52 18.25 23.87 35.72
C ASP A 52 19.01 22.55 35.50
N ALA A 53 19.66 22.03 36.54
CA ALA A 53 20.40 20.77 36.45
C ALA A 53 19.51 19.57 36.08
N GLU A 54 18.24 19.58 36.49
CA GLU A 54 17.30 18.51 36.26
C GLU A 54 16.56 18.68 34.92
N THR A 55 16.74 17.71 34.02
CA THR A 55 16.07 17.69 32.71
C THR A 55 14.55 17.81 32.83
N SER A 56 13.98 17.18 33.86
CA SER A 56 12.53 17.22 34.10
C SER A 56 12.00 18.62 34.44
N VAL A 57 12.82 19.52 35.02
CA VAL A 57 12.46 20.92 35.20
C VAL A 57 12.54 21.65 33.86
N ARG A 58 13.63 21.47 33.12
CA ARG A 58 13.85 22.14 31.82
C ARG A 58 12.77 21.79 30.79
N VAL A 59 12.29 20.55 30.75
CA VAL A 59 11.14 20.14 29.91
C VAL A 59 9.89 20.96 30.24
N ILE A 60 9.56 21.11 31.53
CA ILE A 60 8.40 21.89 31.97
C ILE A 60 8.56 23.37 31.59
N VAL A 61 9.77 23.93 31.73
CA VAL A 61 10.05 25.31 31.28
C VAL A 61 9.84 25.43 29.77
N ALA A 62 10.30 24.47 28.97
CA ALA A 62 10.10 24.46 27.52
C ALA A 62 8.63 24.35 27.10
N GLU A 63 7.81 23.60 27.86
CA GLU A 63 6.37 23.46 27.62
C GLU A 63 5.55 24.70 28.03
N ASN A 64 6.06 25.50 28.96
CA ASN A 64 5.36 26.66 29.48
C ASN A 64 5.21 27.78 28.44
N SER A 65 3.98 28.25 28.22
CA SER A 65 3.63 29.27 27.23
C SER A 65 4.15 30.67 27.54
N VAL A 66 4.50 30.95 28.80
CA VAL A 66 5.02 32.25 29.27
C VAL A 66 6.54 32.30 29.28
N THR A 67 7.22 31.16 29.09
CA THR A 67 8.68 31.11 28.98
C THR A 67 9.16 32.05 27.87
N PRO A 68 10.09 32.99 28.19
CA PRO A 68 10.54 34.00 27.25
C PRO A 68 11.33 33.39 26.08
N ARG A 69 11.30 34.04 24.92
CA ARG A 69 11.98 33.55 23.71
C ARG A 69 13.48 33.33 23.87
N GLN A 70 14.12 34.12 24.72
CA GLN A 70 15.55 33.97 25.03
C GLN A 70 15.82 32.63 25.74
N ALA A 71 14.90 32.17 26.60
CA ALA A 71 15.00 30.85 27.21
C ALA A 71 14.73 29.75 26.18
N ASP A 72 13.77 29.93 25.27
CA ASP A 72 13.51 28.98 24.18
C ASP A 72 14.73 28.80 23.28
N GLU A 73 15.44 29.88 23.00
CA GLU A 73 16.65 29.87 22.17
C GLU A 73 17.79 29.06 22.82
N PHE A 74 17.91 29.18 24.14
CA PHE A 74 18.83 28.36 24.93
C PHE A 74 18.39 26.88 24.95
N LEU A 75 17.13 26.62 25.27
CA LEU A 75 16.57 25.27 25.39
C LEU A 75 16.50 24.52 24.05
N ALA A 76 16.43 25.23 22.92
CA ALA A 76 16.52 24.61 21.59
C ALA A 76 17.89 24.00 21.30
N ARG A 77 18.92 24.33 22.10
CA ARG A 77 20.27 23.76 22.02
C ARG A 77 20.60 22.88 23.23
N ASP A 78 19.58 22.49 24.01
CA ASP A 78 19.75 21.63 25.19
C ASP A 78 20.39 20.29 24.81
N ALA A 79 21.17 19.70 25.72
CA ALA A 79 21.77 18.39 25.52
C ALA A 79 20.70 17.29 25.35
N GLU A 80 19.58 17.41 26.04
CA GLU A 80 18.53 16.40 26.10
C GLU A 80 17.49 16.58 25.00
N GLU A 81 17.26 15.53 24.21
CA GLU A 81 16.30 15.58 23.10
C GLU A 81 14.86 15.87 23.57
N SER A 82 14.48 15.42 24.76
CA SER A 82 13.14 15.63 25.32
C SER A 82 12.81 17.10 25.54
N VAL A 83 13.81 17.90 25.95
CA VAL A 83 13.69 19.36 26.10
C VAL A 83 13.51 20.00 24.73
N ARG A 84 14.34 19.63 23.74
CA ARG A 84 14.27 20.19 22.39
C ARG A 84 12.95 19.86 21.68
N VAL A 85 12.42 18.64 21.88
CA VAL A 85 11.09 18.23 21.41
C VAL A 85 9.99 19.10 22.04
N ALA A 86 10.08 19.40 23.35
CA ALA A 86 9.13 20.28 24.02
C ALA A 86 9.16 21.71 23.45
N VAL A 87 10.35 22.26 23.20
CA VAL A 87 10.50 23.58 22.54
C VAL A 87 9.88 23.54 21.14
N ALA A 88 10.14 22.51 20.33
CA ALA A 88 9.54 22.35 19.00
C ALA A 88 8.01 22.31 19.03
N ALA A 89 7.45 21.59 20.00
CA ALA A 89 6.00 21.53 20.21
C ALA A 89 5.40 22.87 20.66
N LYS A 90 6.12 23.67 21.45
CA LYS A 90 5.67 25.01 21.82
C LYS A 90 5.76 25.99 20.66
N MET A 91 6.90 26.01 19.97
CA MET A 91 7.14 26.94 18.86
C MET A 91 6.16 26.74 17.69
N ALA A 92 5.64 25.53 17.54
CA ALA A 92 4.52 25.25 16.65
C ALA A 92 3.27 26.10 16.90
N LYS A 93 2.89 26.25 18.18
CA LYS A 93 1.71 27.04 18.58
C LYS A 93 1.93 28.54 18.37
N VAL A 94 3.19 28.93 18.35
CA VAL A 94 3.63 30.31 18.13
C VAL A 94 3.71 30.64 16.65
N ALA A 95 4.11 29.67 15.81
CA ALA A 95 4.41 29.88 14.40
C ALA A 95 3.34 30.66 13.62
N PRO A 96 2.01 30.42 13.79
CA PRO A 96 0.98 31.22 13.12
C PRO A 96 1.02 32.72 13.47
N GLY A 97 1.49 33.06 14.68
CA GLY A 97 1.59 34.42 15.18
C GLY A 97 2.83 35.19 14.71
N ILE A 98 3.85 34.51 14.18
CA ILE A 98 5.15 35.14 13.81
C ILE A 98 4.98 36.20 12.72
N GLU A 99 4.03 36.03 11.80
CA GLU A 99 3.74 37.05 10.77
C GLU A 99 3.26 38.37 11.41
N SER A 100 2.52 38.29 12.51
CA SER A 100 2.03 39.47 13.24
C SER A 100 3.10 40.13 14.12
N GLU A 101 4.19 39.43 14.43
CA GLU A 101 5.39 39.95 15.10
C GLU A 101 6.22 40.82 14.12
N ARG A 102 5.65 41.95 13.68
CA ARG A 102 6.27 42.82 12.65
C ARG A 102 7.63 43.34 13.11
N ARG A 103 8.71 42.78 12.54
CA ARG A 103 10.10 43.25 12.63
C ARG A 103 10.58 43.54 14.07
N THR A 104 10.12 42.75 15.03
CA THR A 104 10.59 42.84 16.42
C THR A 104 11.82 41.95 16.60
N PRO A 105 12.71 42.24 17.57
CA PRO A 105 13.73 41.29 18.01
C PRO A 105 13.14 39.92 18.34
N LEU A 106 11.90 39.89 18.86
CA LEU A 106 11.17 38.68 19.19
C LEU A 106 10.99 37.74 17.97
N ARG A 107 10.65 38.29 16.79
CA ARG A 107 10.55 37.49 15.55
C ARG A 107 11.88 36.87 15.17
N ALA A 108 12.98 37.61 15.30
CA ALA A 108 14.31 37.10 14.98
C ALA A 108 14.67 35.90 15.87
N LEU A 109 14.42 36.00 17.19
CA LEU A 109 14.58 34.88 18.12
C LEU A 109 13.67 33.70 17.76
N SER A 110 12.37 33.93 17.51
CA SER A 110 11.43 32.87 17.12
C SER A 110 11.92 32.09 15.89
N LEU A 111 12.43 32.81 14.88
CA LEU A 111 12.99 32.21 13.67
C LEU A 111 14.28 31.43 13.95
N GLU A 112 15.18 31.98 14.76
CA GLU A 112 16.43 31.30 15.13
C GLU A 112 16.19 30.00 15.91
N VAL A 113 15.21 30.00 16.83
CA VAL A 113 14.79 28.81 17.57
C VAL A 113 14.27 27.74 16.60
N LEU A 114 13.31 28.11 15.75
CA LEU A 114 12.73 27.19 14.75
C LEU A 114 13.79 26.65 13.80
N GLU A 115 14.72 27.50 13.37
CA GLU A 115 15.81 27.14 12.48
C GLU A 115 16.78 26.15 13.11
N THR A 116 17.13 26.36 14.38
CA THR A 116 17.99 25.46 15.16
C THR A 116 17.34 24.08 15.25
N LEU A 117 16.04 24.03 15.59
CA LEU A 117 15.29 22.78 15.71
C LEU A 117 15.09 22.07 14.36
N ALA A 118 14.96 22.82 13.26
CA ALA A 118 14.84 22.26 11.91
C ALA A 118 16.13 21.61 11.42
N ARG A 119 17.29 22.05 11.94
CA ARG A 119 18.61 21.47 11.64
C ARG A 119 19.14 20.57 12.75
N ASP A 120 18.28 20.17 13.68
CA ASP A 120 18.67 19.30 14.79
C ASP A 120 19.20 17.96 14.28
N THR A 121 20.24 17.45 14.93
CA THR A 121 20.79 16.13 14.60
C THR A 121 19.79 14.99 14.86
N VAL A 122 18.87 15.16 15.82
CA VAL A 122 17.89 14.17 16.23
C VAL A 122 16.64 14.24 15.36
N LYS A 123 16.32 13.12 14.69
CA LYS A 123 15.15 12.99 13.79
C LYS A 123 13.85 13.34 14.50
N GLN A 124 13.66 12.90 15.75
CA GLN A 124 12.43 13.09 16.52
C GLN A 124 12.10 14.58 16.71
N VAL A 125 13.11 15.42 16.93
CA VAL A 125 12.93 16.88 17.08
C VAL A 125 12.44 17.47 15.77
N ARG A 126 13.11 17.16 14.65
CA ARG A 126 12.74 17.64 13.31
C ARG A 126 11.36 17.15 12.89
N ALA A 127 11.04 15.88 13.15
CA ALA A 127 9.74 15.29 12.85
C ALA A 127 8.62 15.95 13.65
N ARG A 128 8.86 16.23 14.94
CA ARG A 128 7.90 16.96 15.77
C ARG A 128 7.63 18.36 15.23
N LEU A 129 8.67 19.03 14.74
CA LEU A 129 8.56 20.35 14.12
C LEU A 129 7.81 20.28 12.78
N ALA A 130 8.15 19.34 11.90
CA ALA A 130 7.46 19.10 10.64
C ALA A 130 5.96 18.83 10.83
N ASP A 131 5.61 17.92 11.74
CA ASP A 131 4.21 17.59 12.03
C ASP A 131 3.40 18.80 12.49
N SER A 132 4.05 19.67 13.25
CA SER A 132 3.49 20.92 13.76
C SER A 132 3.29 22.00 12.69
N LEU A 133 4.26 22.19 11.79
CA LEU A 133 4.25 23.26 10.81
C LEU A 133 3.51 22.91 9.52
N LYS A 134 3.19 21.62 9.30
CA LYS A 134 2.62 21.13 8.03
C LYS A 134 1.29 21.76 7.61
N ASN A 135 0.53 22.35 8.54
CA ASN A 135 -0.79 22.95 8.27
C ASN A 135 -0.78 24.48 8.36
N LEU A 136 0.39 25.13 8.34
CA LEU A 136 0.46 26.58 8.31
C LEU A 136 0.02 27.10 6.94
N ASP A 137 -0.98 27.99 6.92
CA ASP A 137 -1.49 28.61 5.70
C ASP A 137 -0.72 29.85 5.24
N SER A 138 -0.06 30.52 6.18
CA SER A 138 0.79 31.68 5.91
C SER A 138 1.98 31.68 6.85
N ALA A 139 3.11 32.15 6.32
CA ALA A 139 4.33 32.33 7.06
C ALA A 139 5.20 33.40 6.40
N PRO A 140 6.10 34.04 7.16
CA PRO A 140 7.06 34.94 6.56
C PRO A 140 8.02 34.20 5.62
N PRO A 141 8.52 34.84 4.55
CA PRO A 141 9.42 34.20 3.58
C PRO A 141 10.64 33.53 4.22
N GLU A 142 11.20 34.16 5.27
CA GLU A 142 12.37 33.62 5.95
C GLU A 142 12.05 32.30 6.69
N LEU A 143 10.82 32.13 7.20
CA LEU A 143 10.39 30.88 7.83
C LEU A 143 10.19 29.78 6.77
N VAL A 144 9.62 30.13 5.62
CA VAL A 144 9.45 29.17 4.52
C VAL A 144 10.81 28.66 4.06
N GLU A 145 11.72 29.57 3.72
CA GLU A 145 13.03 29.24 3.16
C GLU A 145 13.97 28.54 4.16
N ARG A 146 14.05 29.03 5.41
CA ARG A 146 15.02 28.52 6.40
C ARG A 146 14.54 27.31 7.18
N VAL A 147 13.23 27.04 7.21
CA VAL A 147 12.64 26.00 8.06
C VAL A 147 11.80 25.04 7.23
N VAL A 148 10.72 25.51 6.58
CA VAL A 148 9.77 24.62 5.90
C VAL A 148 10.44 23.89 4.74
N GLU A 149 11.19 24.61 3.91
CA GLU A 149 11.95 24.05 2.80
C GLU A 149 13.09 23.13 3.24
N VAL A 150 13.71 23.40 4.40
CA VAL A 150 14.74 22.54 4.98
C VAL A 150 14.11 21.21 5.42
N LEU A 151 12.97 21.25 6.10
CA LEU A 151 12.23 20.05 6.52
C LEU A 151 11.71 19.26 5.31
N ALA A 152 11.24 19.93 4.25
CA ALA A 152 10.80 19.27 3.03
C ALA A 152 11.93 18.51 2.31
N ARG A 153 13.19 18.98 2.46
CA ARG A 153 14.39 18.36 1.89
C ARG A 153 15.11 17.42 2.86
N ASP A 154 14.49 17.08 3.99
CA ASP A 154 15.07 16.20 4.98
C ASP A 154 15.30 14.78 4.43
N THR A 155 16.38 14.13 4.84
CA THR A 155 16.70 12.75 4.40
C THR A 155 15.84 11.69 5.08
N ALA A 156 14.98 12.05 6.03
CA ALA A 156 14.04 11.16 6.70
C ALA A 156 12.59 11.46 6.27
N ILE A 157 11.87 10.44 5.81
CA ILE A 157 10.49 10.59 5.32
C ILE A 157 9.53 11.00 6.44
N GLU A 158 9.81 10.63 7.70
CA GLU A 158 9.00 11.05 8.85
C GLU A 158 9.08 12.56 9.12
N VAL A 159 10.08 13.24 8.55
CA VAL A 159 10.25 14.69 8.60
C VAL A 159 9.72 15.34 7.31
N ALA A 160 10.19 14.88 6.15
CA ALA A 160 9.84 15.48 4.86
C ALA A 160 8.38 15.21 4.47
N GLY A 161 7.88 13.99 4.70
CA GLY A 161 6.57 13.53 4.25
C GLY A 161 5.41 14.44 4.68
N PRO A 162 5.25 14.77 5.97
CA PRO A 162 4.18 15.65 6.44
C PRO A 162 4.19 17.01 5.75
N VAL A 163 5.38 17.60 5.55
CA VAL A 163 5.52 18.93 4.94
C VAL A 163 5.20 18.88 3.44
N LEU A 164 5.72 17.87 2.73
CA LEU A 164 5.47 17.67 1.30
C LEU A 164 3.97 17.42 1.02
N GLU A 165 3.33 16.61 1.84
CA GLU A 165 1.94 16.20 1.66
C GLU A 165 0.92 17.29 2.04
N HIS A 166 1.18 18.09 3.07
CA HIS A 166 0.17 19.00 3.63
C HIS A 166 0.49 20.50 3.52
N SER A 167 1.75 20.92 3.48
CA SER A 167 2.11 22.34 3.67
C SER A 167 1.82 23.19 2.45
N SER A 168 0.81 24.07 2.49
CA SER A 168 0.46 24.99 1.42
C SER A 168 1.54 26.05 1.10
N LEU A 169 2.58 26.15 1.93
CA LEU A 169 3.67 27.13 1.81
C LEU A 169 4.73 26.77 0.77
N LEU A 170 4.82 25.50 0.36
CA LEU A 170 5.77 25.06 -0.66
C LEU A 170 5.35 25.53 -2.06
N SER A 171 6.28 26.17 -2.77
CA SER A 171 6.09 26.57 -4.17
C SER A 171 6.24 25.38 -5.13
N ASP A 172 5.67 25.50 -6.32
CA ASP A 172 5.81 24.51 -7.39
C ASP A 172 7.29 24.28 -7.76
N ASP A 173 8.13 25.31 -7.75
CA ASP A 173 9.56 25.18 -8.07
C ASP A 173 10.28 24.26 -7.07
N VAL A 174 9.94 24.37 -5.77
CA VAL A 174 10.49 23.48 -4.74
C VAL A 174 9.99 22.05 -4.95
N LEU A 175 8.69 21.87 -5.18
CA LEU A 175 8.11 20.54 -5.42
C LEU A 175 8.72 19.88 -6.67
N LEU A 176 8.92 20.62 -7.76
CA LEU A 176 9.57 20.14 -8.97
C LEU A 176 11.00 19.69 -8.67
N SER A 177 11.79 20.48 -7.93
CA SER A 177 13.16 20.12 -7.57
C SER A 177 13.23 18.80 -6.78
N ILE A 178 12.25 18.53 -5.92
CA ILE A 178 12.16 17.32 -5.10
C ILE A 178 11.72 16.11 -5.93
N VAL A 179 10.84 16.31 -6.91
CA VAL A 179 10.43 15.23 -7.83
C VAL A 179 11.56 14.85 -8.79
N GLU A 180 12.34 15.83 -9.26
CA GLU A 180 13.47 15.59 -10.17
C GLU A 180 14.67 14.94 -9.46
N ALA A 181 14.94 15.32 -8.22
CA ALA A 181 16.00 14.76 -7.40
C ALA A 181 15.48 14.45 -5.99
N PRO A 182 14.82 13.29 -5.80
CA PRO A 182 14.29 12.89 -4.49
C PRO A 182 15.38 12.77 -3.45
N ASN A 183 15.19 13.44 -2.31
CA ASN A 183 16.09 13.40 -1.15
C ASN A 183 15.86 12.17 -0.26
N VAL A 184 14.70 11.54 -0.36
CA VAL A 184 14.33 10.34 0.42
C VAL A 184 13.28 9.52 -0.33
N ASP A 185 13.31 8.20 -0.13
CA ASP A 185 12.27 7.31 -0.64
C ASP A 185 10.89 7.71 -0.11
N GLY A 186 9.89 7.72 -0.99
CA GLY A 186 8.53 8.14 -0.67
C GLY A 186 8.28 9.65 -0.74
N ALA A 187 9.29 10.50 -0.99
CA ALA A 187 9.11 11.93 -1.17
C ALA A 187 8.16 12.25 -2.35
N VAL A 188 8.37 11.63 -3.50
CA VAL A 188 7.51 11.80 -4.70
C VAL A 188 6.08 11.33 -4.41
N GLY A 189 5.93 10.24 -3.66
CA GLY A 189 4.62 9.76 -3.18
C GLY A 189 3.91 10.77 -2.28
N ALA A 190 4.62 11.42 -1.36
CA ALA A 190 4.07 12.47 -0.50
C ALA A 190 3.61 13.70 -1.32
N VAL A 191 4.42 14.15 -2.29
CA VAL A 191 4.02 15.20 -3.24
C VAL A 191 2.78 14.79 -4.04
N SER A 192 2.67 13.52 -4.42
CA SER A 192 1.54 13.00 -5.21
C SER A 192 0.22 12.96 -4.45
N ARG A 193 0.26 12.75 -3.12
CA ARG A 193 -0.93 12.77 -2.24
C ARG A 193 -1.37 14.17 -1.82
N ARG A 194 -0.55 15.19 -2.09
CA ARG A 194 -0.80 16.57 -1.72
C ARG A 194 -2.11 17.11 -2.28
N ARG A 195 -2.82 17.93 -1.51
CA ARG A 195 -3.99 18.64 -2.03
C ARG A 195 -3.58 19.70 -3.05
N GLY A 196 -4.18 19.65 -4.24
CA GLY A 196 -3.99 20.68 -5.27
C GLY A 196 -2.65 20.60 -6.00
N VAL A 197 -2.19 19.40 -6.36
CA VAL A 197 -1.01 19.24 -7.23
C VAL A 197 -1.25 19.93 -8.57
N SER A 198 -0.35 20.83 -8.97
CA SER A 198 -0.47 21.56 -10.22
C SER A 198 -0.19 20.68 -11.44
N ALA A 199 -0.53 21.17 -12.63
CA ALA A 199 -0.27 20.46 -13.89
C ALA A 199 1.21 20.21 -14.16
N THR A 200 2.08 21.17 -13.83
CA THR A 200 3.53 21.05 -14.01
C THR A 200 4.14 20.01 -13.09
N VAL A 201 3.75 20.00 -11.81
CA VAL A 201 4.21 19.00 -10.84
C VAL A 201 3.67 17.62 -11.19
N SER A 202 2.41 17.52 -11.60
CA SER A 202 1.81 16.24 -12.06
C SER A 202 2.56 15.65 -13.25
N ASP A 203 2.95 16.49 -14.22
CA ASP A 203 3.76 16.08 -15.37
C ASP A 203 5.16 15.59 -14.95
N ALA A 204 5.77 16.21 -13.93
CA ALA A 204 7.05 15.77 -13.40
C ALA A 204 6.93 14.42 -12.68
N VAL A 205 5.90 14.23 -11.84
CA VAL A 205 5.64 12.96 -11.15
C VAL A 205 5.40 11.84 -12.17
N ALA A 206 4.63 12.09 -13.22
CA ALA A 206 4.39 11.11 -14.29
C ALA A 206 5.69 10.65 -14.99
N ARG A 207 6.72 11.51 -15.04
CA ARG A 207 8.04 11.21 -15.63
C ARG A 207 9.07 10.67 -14.63
N SER A 208 8.78 10.68 -13.33
CA SER A 208 9.72 10.27 -12.28
C SER A 208 10.11 8.80 -12.34
N GLY A 209 9.28 7.95 -12.97
CA GLY A 209 9.47 6.50 -12.98
C GLY A 209 9.05 5.79 -11.68
N ASP A 210 8.55 6.52 -10.68
CA ASP A 210 8.02 5.98 -9.45
C ASP A 210 6.56 5.54 -9.65
N ASP A 211 6.35 4.24 -9.83
CA ASP A 211 5.03 3.67 -10.11
C ASP A 211 4.04 3.83 -8.95
N GLU A 212 4.52 3.86 -7.70
CA GLU A 212 3.68 4.04 -6.52
C GLU A 212 3.25 5.51 -6.35
N ALA A 213 4.16 6.44 -6.62
CA ALA A 213 3.85 7.86 -6.65
C ALA A 213 2.85 8.19 -7.77
N VAL A 214 3.04 7.63 -8.97
CA VAL A 214 2.08 7.82 -10.07
C VAL A 214 0.72 7.22 -9.74
N ALA A 215 0.65 6.04 -9.11
CA ALA A 215 -0.61 5.47 -8.64
C ALA A 215 -1.31 6.41 -7.63
N SER A 216 -0.54 6.99 -6.71
CA SER A 216 -1.04 7.97 -5.73
C SER A 216 -1.54 9.25 -6.40
N LEU A 217 -0.82 9.77 -7.40
CA LEU A 217 -1.23 10.94 -8.18
C LEU A 217 -2.54 10.69 -8.93
N LEU A 218 -2.68 9.51 -9.55
CA LEU A 218 -3.88 9.11 -10.27
C LEU A 218 -5.10 8.98 -9.35
N ALA A 219 -4.89 8.52 -8.11
CA ALA A 219 -5.92 8.42 -7.08
C ALA A 219 -6.27 9.79 -6.47
N ASN A 220 -5.41 10.80 -6.61
CA ASN A 220 -5.63 12.13 -6.08
C ASN A 220 -6.60 12.93 -6.95
N GLU A 221 -7.85 13.07 -6.51
CA GLU A 221 -8.90 13.80 -7.22
C GLU A 221 -8.59 15.29 -7.40
N SER A 222 -7.79 15.87 -6.50
CA SER A 222 -7.43 17.29 -6.54
C SER A 222 -6.26 17.60 -7.46
N ALA A 223 -5.53 16.58 -7.93
CA ALA A 223 -4.40 16.76 -8.83
C ALA A 223 -4.86 17.21 -10.22
N GLN A 224 -4.22 18.25 -10.74
CA GLN A 224 -4.45 18.73 -12.10
C GLN A 224 -3.58 17.93 -13.06
N ILE A 225 -4.17 16.97 -13.78
CA ILE A 225 -3.45 16.18 -14.79
C ILE A 225 -3.90 16.65 -16.17
N ARG A 226 -2.95 17.04 -17.02
CA ARG A 226 -3.23 17.41 -18.41
C ARG A 226 -3.70 16.19 -19.19
N GLU A 227 -4.59 16.40 -20.17
CA GLU A 227 -5.12 15.30 -20.99
C GLU A 227 -3.99 14.53 -21.70
N GLN A 228 -2.99 15.23 -22.24
CA GLN A 228 -1.83 14.63 -22.88
C GLN A 228 -1.03 13.71 -21.92
N THR A 229 -0.87 14.12 -20.67
CA THR A 229 -0.16 13.34 -19.64
C THR A 229 -0.97 12.12 -19.24
N LEU A 230 -2.29 12.28 -19.10
CA LEU A 230 -3.18 11.16 -18.80
C LEU A 230 -3.19 10.12 -19.92
N ASP A 231 -3.19 10.55 -21.19
CA ASP A 231 -3.07 9.65 -22.34
C ASP A 231 -1.78 8.82 -22.28
N GLN A 232 -0.64 9.46 -21.99
CA GLN A 232 0.65 8.78 -21.85
C GLN A 232 0.64 7.75 -20.72
N LEU A 233 0.03 8.10 -19.57
CA LEU A 233 -0.11 7.18 -18.44
C LEU A 233 -0.99 5.97 -18.78
N ILE A 234 -2.09 6.18 -19.52
CA ILE A 234 -2.98 5.09 -19.96
C ILE A 234 -2.27 4.16 -20.94
N GLU A 235 -1.43 4.69 -21.85
CA GLU A 235 -0.65 3.85 -22.77
C GLU A 235 0.40 3.00 -22.05
N ALA A 236 0.99 3.50 -20.96
CA ALA A 236 1.96 2.75 -20.16
C ALA A 236 1.31 1.80 -19.13
N ALA A 237 0.04 2.02 -18.78
CA ALA A 237 -0.70 1.28 -17.77
C ALA A 237 -0.80 -0.25 -17.95
N PRO A 238 -0.79 -0.86 -19.16
CA PRO A 238 -0.90 -2.32 -19.30
C PRO A 238 0.15 -3.09 -18.49
N SER A 239 1.36 -2.54 -18.35
CA SER A 239 2.46 -3.15 -17.58
C SER A 239 2.42 -2.86 -16.08
N LYS A 240 1.46 -2.04 -15.61
CA LYS A 240 1.43 -1.45 -14.26
C LYS A 240 0.07 -1.64 -13.58
N PRO A 241 -0.19 -2.81 -12.99
CA PRO A 241 -1.49 -3.13 -12.37
C PRO A 241 -1.94 -2.16 -11.28
N SER A 242 -1.01 -1.55 -10.54
CA SER A 242 -1.30 -0.56 -9.49
C SER A 242 -1.99 0.69 -10.02
N TRP A 243 -1.87 1.00 -11.32
CA TRP A 243 -2.47 2.18 -11.94
C TRP A 243 -3.92 1.98 -12.36
N HIS A 244 -4.35 0.72 -12.55
CA HIS A 244 -5.64 0.39 -13.18
C HIS A 244 -6.83 0.90 -12.35
N THR A 245 -6.83 0.62 -11.05
CA THR A 245 -7.91 1.02 -10.14
C THR A 245 -8.01 2.56 -10.02
N PRO A 246 -6.91 3.30 -9.77
CA PRO A 246 -6.93 4.77 -9.81
C PRO A 246 -7.44 5.37 -11.12
N LEU A 247 -6.99 4.85 -12.28
CA LEU A 247 -7.42 5.34 -13.59
C LEU A 247 -8.92 5.14 -13.81
N VAL A 248 -9.46 3.99 -13.39
CA VAL A 248 -10.88 3.64 -13.54
C VAL A 248 -11.80 4.53 -12.71
N HIS A 249 -11.37 4.92 -11.51
CA HIS A 249 -12.16 5.78 -10.63
C HIS A 249 -12.06 7.28 -10.98
N ARG A 250 -11.08 7.68 -11.80
CA ARG A 250 -10.83 9.10 -12.06
C ARG A 250 -11.97 9.76 -12.85
N PRO A 251 -12.54 10.89 -12.40
CA PRO A 251 -13.65 11.56 -13.09
C PRO A 251 -13.23 12.15 -14.45
N LYS A 252 -14.20 12.34 -15.36
CA LYS A 252 -14.03 13.08 -16.64
C LYS A 252 -13.01 12.47 -17.62
N LEU A 253 -13.06 11.16 -17.83
CA LEU A 253 -12.27 10.50 -18.88
C LEU A 253 -12.88 10.74 -20.26
N ALA A 254 -12.04 10.97 -21.26
CA ALA A 254 -12.46 11.02 -22.66
C ALA A 254 -12.89 9.62 -23.15
N ALA A 255 -13.81 9.56 -24.12
CA ALA A 255 -14.29 8.28 -24.66
C ALA A 255 -13.14 7.37 -25.15
N ARG A 256 -12.14 7.95 -25.83
CA ARG A 256 -10.94 7.23 -26.29
C ARG A 256 -10.13 6.61 -25.15
N GLN A 257 -10.01 7.30 -24.01
CA GLN A 257 -9.29 6.84 -22.84
C GLN A 257 -10.01 5.67 -22.17
N ILE A 258 -11.34 5.73 -22.12
CA ILE A 258 -12.20 4.66 -21.59
C ILE A 258 -12.11 3.41 -22.47
N ASP A 259 -12.21 3.59 -23.79
CA ASP A 259 -12.11 2.49 -24.75
C ASP A 259 -10.75 1.80 -24.59
N ARG A 260 -9.65 2.57 -24.50
CA ARG A 260 -8.30 2.05 -24.27
C ARG A 260 -8.14 1.31 -22.94
N LEU A 261 -8.62 1.86 -21.82
CA LEU A 261 -8.60 1.18 -20.52
C LEU A 261 -9.35 -0.16 -20.58
N SER A 262 -10.49 -0.20 -21.27
CA SER A 262 -11.31 -1.41 -21.38
C SER A 262 -10.62 -2.57 -22.11
N GLU A 263 -9.54 -2.32 -22.86
CA GLU A 263 -8.80 -3.35 -23.61
C GLU A 263 -7.88 -4.22 -22.74
N PHE A 264 -7.47 -3.74 -21.56
CA PHE A 264 -6.49 -4.46 -20.73
C PHE A 264 -6.85 -4.56 -19.24
N VAL A 265 -7.73 -3.70 -18.70
CA VAL A 265 -8.13 -3.79 -17.28
C VAL A 265 -8.99 -5.03 -17.01
N ALA A 266 -8.98 -5.54 -15.77
CA ALA A 266 -9.77 -6.71 -15.39
C ALA A 266 -11.29 -6.48 -15.54
N ASP A 267 -12.06 -7.55 -15.74
CA ASP A 267 -13.51 -7.48 -15.99
C ASP A 267 -14.30 -6.80 -14.87
N ALA A 268 -13.86 -6.95 -13.62
CA ALA A 268 -14.42 -6.24 -12.49
C ALA A 268 -14.31 -4.71 -12.66
N LEU A 269 -13.18 -4.23 -13.16
CA LEU A 269 -12.92 -2.80 -13.40
C LEU A 269 -13.66 -2.28 -14.65
N VAL A 270 -13.77 -3.09 -15.71
CA VAL A 270 -14.61 -2.73 -16.88
C VAL A 270 -16.08 -2.61 -16.47
N THR A 271 -16.54 -3.51 -15.60
CA THR A 271 -17.89 -3.46 -15.03
C THR A 271 -18.09 -2.17 -14.24
N GLU A 272 -17.11 -1.76 -13.44
CA GLU A 272 -17.18 -0.51 -12.68
C GLU A 272 -17.19 0.74 -13.58
N LEU A 273 -16.34 0.77 -14.63
CA LEU A 273 -16.40 1.81 -15.67
C LEU A 273 -17.80 1.95 -16.27
N SER A 274 -18.49 0.82 -16.53
CA SER A 274 -19.82 0.82 -17.14
C SER A 274 -20.93 1.41 -16.26
N LYS A 275 -20.74 1.41 -14.93
CA LYS A 275 -21.70 1.95 -13.95
C LYS A 275 -21.60 3.46 -13.79
N ARG A 276 -20.51 4.07 -14.26
CA ARG A 276 -20.27 5.50 -14.08
C ARG A 276 -21.36 6.38 -14.68
N ASN A 277 -21.71 7.46 -13.97
CA ASN A 277 -22.79 8.37 -14.38
C ASN A 277 -22.33 9.45 -15.36
N ASP A 278 -21.02 9.71 -15.46
CA ASP A 278 -20.44 10.75 -16.32
C ASP A 278 -20.25 10.31 -17.79
N LEU A 279 -20.65 9.08 -18.14
CA LEU A 279 -20.50 8.52 -19.48
C LEU A 279 -21.77 8.68 -20.33
N ASN A 280 -21.58 9.03 -21.61
CA ASN A 280 -22.68 9.06 -22.58
C ASN A 280 -23.21 7.64 -22.90
N ALA A 281 -24.45 7.57 -23.41
CA ALA A 281 -25.13 6.30 -23.69
C ALA A 281 -24.37 5.40 -24.68
N GLU A 282 -23.67 6.02 -25.65
CA GLU A 282 -22.91 5.32 -26.67
C GLU A 282 -21.67 4.61 -26.09
N THR A 283 -20.91 5.30 -25.24
CA THR A 283 -19.73 4.75 -24.55
C THR A 283 -20.14 3.64 -23.58
N LYS A 284 -21.26 3.80 -22.86
CA LYS A 284 -21.82 2.71 -22.02
C LYS A 284 -22.19 1.48 -22.84
N LYS A 285 -22.78 1.67 -24.03
CA LYS A 285 -23.11 0.56 -24.94
C LYS A 285 -21.84 -0.16 -25.42
N ARG A 286 -20.79 0.57 -25.77
CA ARG A 286 -19.49 -0.02 -26.15
C ARG A 286 -18.88 -0.83 -25.00
N LEU A 287 -18.82 -0.27 -23.79
CA LEU A 287 -18.33 -0.98 -22.59
C LEU A 287 -19.10 -2.27 -22.31
N ARG A 288 -20.43 -2.24 -22.39
CA ARG A 288 -21.25 -3.47 -22.24
C ARG A 288 -20.92 -4.50 -23.32
N GLY A 289 -20.64 -4.08 -24.54
CA GLY A 289 -20.17 -4.95 -25.61
C GLY A 289 -18.81 -5.59 -25.32
N VAL A 290 -17.87 -4.82 -24.75
CA VAL A 290 -16.56 -5.35 -24.32
C VAL A 290 -16.73 -6.37 -23.19
N VAL A 291 -17.54 -6.07 -22.18
CA VAL A 291 -17.86 -6.99 -21.08
C VAL A 291 -18.55 -8.25 -21.62
N ALA A 292 -19.51 -8.13 -22.55
CA ALA A 292 -20.18 -9.30 -23.14
C ALA A 292 -19.21 -10.19 -23.92
N LYS A 293 -18.35 -9.61 -24.78
CA LYS A 293 -17.32 -10.35 -25.52
C LYS A 293 -16.32 -11.04 -24.60
N ARG A 294 -15.92 -10.38 -23.51
CA ARG A 294 -14.98 -10.93 -22.54
C ARG A 294 -15.61 -11.97 -21.63
N LEU A 295 -16.87 -11.80 -21.24
CA LEU A 295 -17.63 -12.83 -20.55
C LEU A 295 -17.89 -14.02 -21.47
N GLU A 296 -18.10 -13.83 -22.78
CA GLU A 296 -18.17 -14.95 -23.74
C GLU A 296 -16.82 -15.67 -23.86
N ALA A 297 -15.70 -14.92 -23.93
CA ALA A 297 -14.36 -15.50 -23.92
C ALA A 297 -13.96 -16.14 -22.57
N GLY A 298 -14.48 -15.63 -21.45
CA GLY A 298 -14.22 -16.12 -20.08
C GLY A 298 -15.26 -17.11 -19.55
N LYS A 299 -16.36 -17.34 -20.29
CA LYS A 299 -17.35 -18.42 -20.04
C LYS A 299 -16.86 -19.78 -20.56
N GLU A 300 -15.78 -19.81 -21.33
CA GLU A 300 -15.01 -21.02 -21.50
C GLU A 300 -14.19 -21.24 -20.23
N ASP A 301 -14.81 -21.88 -19.22
CA ASP A 301 -14.04 -22.58 -18.20
C ASP A 301 -13.04 -23.47 -18.97
N PRO A 302 -11.71 -23.30 -18.79
CA PRO A 302 -10.71 -24.05 -19.53
C PRO A 302 -10.99 -25.56 -19.48
N THR A 303 -11.56 -26.01 -18.36
CA THR A 303 -11.99 -27.40 -18.14
C THR A 303 -13.16 -27.82 -19.04
N ILE A 304 -14.16 -26.94 -19.25
CA ILE A 304 -15.32 -27.19 -20.13
C ILE A 304 -14.92 -27.08 -21.60
N ALA A 305 -14.05 -26.13 -21.95
CA ALA A 305 -13.53 -25.98 -23.32
C ALA A 305 -12.67 -27.18 -23.73
N GLU A 306 -11.78 -27.65 -22.84
CA GLU A 306 -11.00 -28.87 -23.05
C GLU A 306 -11.91 -30.11 -23.13
N ARG A 307 -12.97 -30.17 -22.32
CA ARG A 307 -13.98 -31.23 -22.38
C ARG A 307 -14.72 -31.25 -23.72
N ASN A 308 -15.23 -30.11 -24.17
CA ASN A 308 -15.92 -29.98 -25.45
C ASN A 308 -14.99 -30.33 -26.62
N THR A 309 -13.71 -29.94 -26.53
CA THR A 309 -12.69 -30.30 -27.51
C THR A 309 -12.50 -31.82 -27.59
N ALA A 310 -12.36 -32.50 -26.44
CA ALA A 310 -12.22 -33.96 -26.40
C ALA A 310 -13.46 -34.69 -26.95
N VAL A 311 -14.67 -34.21 -26.63
CA VAL A 311 -15.93 -34.77 -27.14
C VAL A 311 -16.03 -34.60 -28.65
N ASN A 312 -15.77 -33.40 -29.18
CA ASN A 312 -15.82 -33.12 -30.62
C ASN A 312 -14.79 -33.96 -31.38
N GLN A 313 -13.55 -34.04 -30.88
CA GLN A 313 -12.51 -34.87 -31.52
C GLN A 313 -12.83 -36.37 -31.48
N HIS A 314 -13.58 -36.85 -30.49
CA HIS A 314 -14.03 -38.24 -30.48
C HIS A 314 -15.11 -38.49 -31.53
N ILE A 315 -16.09 -37.58 -31.65
CA ILE A 315 -17.14 -37.63 -32.69
C ILE A 315 -16.52 -37.62 -34.09
N ASP A 316 -15.50 -36.78 -34.29
CA ASP A 316 -14.79 -36.64 -35.56
C ASP A 316 -13.75 -37.75 -35.81
N GLY A 317 -13.60 -38.71 -34.88
CA GLY A 317 -12.64 -39.82 -34.99
C GLY A 317 -11.16 -39.42 -34.89
N GLN A 318 -10.88 -38.19 -34.45
CA GLN A 318 -9.54 -37.60 -34.33
C GLN A 318 -8.91 -37.80 -32.94
N LEU A 319 -9.63 -38.40 -31.98
CA LEU A 319 -9.14 -38.67 -30.63
C LEU A 319 -8.29 -39.96 -30.57
N ASP A 320 -7.12 -39.94 -31.20
CA ASP A 320 -6.20 -41.07 -31.27
C ASP A 320 -5.17 -41.12 -30.11
N GLU A 321 -4.37 -42.19 -30.04
CA GLU A 321 -3.37 -42.35 -28.98
C GLU A 321 -2.24 -41.30 -29.06
N ARG A 322 -1.94 -40.80 -30.27
CA ARG A 322 -0.92 -39.79 -30.48
C ARG A 322 -1.35 -38.45 -29.88
N ALA A 323 -2.58 -38.02 -30.14
CA ALA A 323 -3.16 -36.81 -29.57
C ALA A 323 -3.15 -36.84 -28.04
N LEU A 324 -3.50 -37.98 -27.44
CA LEU A 324 -3.42 -38.16 -25.98
C LEU A 324 -1.97 -38.11 -25.47
N SER A 325 -1.02 -38.74 -26.16
CA SER A 325 0.39 -38.71 -25.74
C SER A 325 0.98 -37.28 -25.80
N GLU A 326 0.66 -36.52 -26.84
CA GLU A 326 1.05 -35.12 -26.96
C GLU A 326 0.43 -34.25 -25.85
N ALA A 327 -0.86 -34.47 -25.53
CA ALA A 327 -1.53 -33.75 -24.43
C ALA A 327 -0.95 -34.10 -23.05
N VAL A 328 -0.60 -35.36 -22.80
CA VAL A 328 0.10 -35.80 -21.58
C VAL A 328 1.50 -35.18 -21.50
N ALA A 329 2.20 -35.03 -22.62
CA ALA A 329 3.49 -34.34 -22.68
C ALA A 329 3.39 -32.84 -22.44
N ALA A 330 2.33 -32.20 -22.93
CA ALA A 330 2.05 -30.79 -22.74
C ALA A 330 1.44 -30.45 -21.36
N GLY A 331 1.14 -31.45 -20.52
CA GLY A 331 0.57 -31.24 -19.19
C GLY A 331 -0.91 -30.82 -19.19
N ARG A 332 -1.64 -31.04 -20.30
CA ARG A 332 -3.06 -30.66 -20.46
C ARG A 332 -3.99 -31.62 -19.71
N ARG A 333 -3.97 -31.57 -18.38
CA ARG A 333 -4.63 -32.55 -17.51
C ARG A 333 -6.14 -32.64 -17.76
N ALA A 334 -6.86 -31.52 -17.84
CA ALA A 334 -8.31 -31.53 -17.97
C ALA A 334 -8.76 -32.14 -19.31
N TYR A 335 -8.08 -31.82 -20.40
CA TYR A 335 -8.27 -32.48 -21.70
C TYR A 335 -8.04 -33.99 -21.64
N VAL A 336 -6.95 -34.45 -21.01
CA VAL A 336 -6.66 -35.90 -20.91
C VAL A 336 -7.72 -36.62 -20.08
N MET A 337 -8.22 -36.02 -19.00
CA MET A 337 -9.31 -36.60 -18.19
C MET A 337 -10.60 -36.74 -19.00
N ALA A 338 -10.99 -35.69 -19.73
CA ALA A 338 -12.16 -35.72 -20.60
C ALA A 338 -12.01 -36.74 -21.74
N ALA A 339 -10.83 -36.79 -22.37
CA ALA A 339 -10.51 -37.74 -23.42
C ALA A 339 -10.59 -39.20 -22.93
N LEU A 340 -10.10 -39.46 -21.71
CA LEU A 340 -10.21 -40.79 -21.08
C LEU A 340 -11.65 -41.15 -20.77
N ALA A 341 -12.47 -40.21 -20.27
CA ALA A 341 -13.89 -40.44 -20.01
C ALA A 341 -14.64 -40.84 -21.28
N VAL A 342 -14.45 -40.07 -22.35
CA VAL A 342 -15.10 -40.31 -23.64
C VAL A 342 -14.65 -41.64 -24.26
N ARG A 343 -13.33 -41.91 -24.31
CA ARG A 343 -12.81 -43.16 -24.90
C ARG A 343 -13.13 -44.41 -24.09
N SER A 344 -13.21 -44.31 -22.77
CA SER A 344 -13.52 -45.46 -21.90
C SER A 344 -15.03 -45.67 -21.69
N ALA A 345 -15.86 -44.73 -22.17
CA ALA A 345 -17.29 -44.63 -21.92
C ALA A 345 -17.63 -44.66 -20.40
N LEU A 346 -16.75 -44.07 -19.57
CA LEU A 346 -16.96 -43.89 -18.13
C LEU A 346 -17.35 -42.43 -17.84
N SER A 347 -18.06 -42.21 -16.74
CA SER A 347 -18.38 -40.85 -16.29
C SER A 347 -17.13 -40.12 -15.80
N GLU A 348 -17.08 -38.79 -15.97
CA GLU A 348 -15.95 -37.97 -15.50
C GLU A 348 -15.64 -38.19 -14.01
N PRO A 349 -16.63 -38.26 -13.09
CA PRO A 349 -16.37 -38.54 -11.68
C PRO A 349 -15.62 -39.86 -11.43
N VAL A 350 -15.96 -40.92 -12.17
CA VAL A 350 -15.29 -42.23 -12.06
C VAL A 350 -13.84 -42.14 -12.54
N VAL A 351 -13.59 -41.45 -13.65
CA VAL A 351 -12.23 -41.23 -14.17
C VAL A 351 -11.39 -40.41 -13.18
N HIS A 352 -11.97 -39.35 -12.60
CA HIS A 352 -11.34 -38.56 -11.55
C HIS A 352 -11.01 -39.39 -10.31
N ALA A 353 -11.93 -40.24 -9.86
CA ALA A 353 -11.72 -41.15 -8.73
C ALA A 353 -10.58 -42.14 -9.00
N ILE A 354 -10.56 -42.76 -10.20
CA ILE A 354 -9.49 -43.69 -10.60
C ILE A 354 -8.13 -42.98 -10.62
N MET A 355 -8.04 -41.81 -11.25
CA MET A 355 -6.78 -41.07 -11.38
C MET A 355 -6.30 -40.46 -10.05
N GLY A 356 -7.21 -40.24 -9.10
CA GLY A 356 -6.91 -39.80 -7.73
C GLY A 356 -6.68 -40.94 -6.73
N SER A 357 -6.98 -42.19 -7.10
CA SER A 357 -6.93 -43.34 -6.18
C SER A 357 -5.53 -43.74 -5.72
N GLY A 358 -4.48 -43.29 -6.42
CA GLY A 358 -3.11 -43.75 -6.22
C GLY A 358 -2.86 -45.22 -6.59
N SER A 359 -3.84 -45.90 -7.20
CA SER A 359 -3.75 -47.31 -7.59
C SER A 359 -3.24 -47.46 -9.03
N ALA A 360 -2.02 -48.02 -9.17
CA ALA A 360 -1.46 -48.39 -10.46
C ALA A 360 -2.37 -49.35 -11.25
N ARG A 361 -3.05 -50.27 -10.55
CA ARG A 361 -3.95 -51.25 -11.15
C ARG A 361 -5.17 -50.57 -11.79
N ALA A 362 -5.77 -49.60 -11.08
CA ALA A 362 -6.94 -48.88 -11.55
C ALA A 362 -6.62 -47.98 -12.75
N VAL A 363 -5.48 -47.27 -12.73
CA VAL A 363 -5.04 -46.42 -13.84
C VAL A 363 -4.74 -47.25 -15.10
N VAL A 364 -4.09 -48.40 -14.93
CA VAL A 364 -3.84 -49.35 -16.04
C VAL A 364 -5.16 -49.91 -16.59
N ALA A 365 -6.12 -50.24 -15.73
CA ALA A 365 -7.43 -50.69 -16.16
C ALA A 365 -8.20 -49.62 -16.97
N LEU A 366 -8.14 -48.35 -16.54
CA LEU A 366 -8.72 -47.23 -17.28
C LEU A 366 -8.08 -47.07 -18.67
N ALA A 367 -6.75 -47.15 -18.77
CA ALA A 367 -6.05 -47.06 -20.04
C ALA A 367 -6.42 -48.22 -20.99
N TRP A 368 -6.53 -49.44 -20.44
CA TRP A 368 -6.98 -50.61 -21.19
C TRP A 368 -8.39 -50.41 -21.75
N LYS A 369 -9.34 -49.95 -20.91
CA LYS A 369 -10.73 -49.72 -21.35
C LYS A 369 -10.87 -48.57 -22.33
N ALA A 370 -10.00 -47.56 -22.26
CA ALA A 370 -9.89 -46.51 -23.26
C ALA A 370 -9.23 -46.99 -24.58
N GLY A 371 -8.76 -48.24 -24.65
CA GLY A 371 -8.10 -48.82 -25.82
C GLY A 371 -6.71 -48.22 -26.11
N LEU A 372 -5.98 -47.86 -25.05
CA LEU A 372 -4.63 -47.28 -25.14
C LEU A 372 -3.56 -48.36 -24.97
N SER A 373 -2.36 -48.12 -25.47
CA SER A 373 -1.22 -49.01 -25.20
C SER A 373 -0.74 -48.92 -23.74
N MET A 374 -0.04 -49.96 -23.29
CA MET A 374 0.63 -49.93 -21.98
C MET A 374 1.69 -48.84 -21.88
N THR A 375 2.29 -48.43 -22.99
CA THR A 375 3.32 -47.38 -22.97
C THR A 375 2.72 -46.04 -22.57
N LEU A 376 1.52 -45.73 -23.05
CA LEU A 376 0.80 -44.55 -22.60
C LEU A 376 0.22 -44.74 -21.19
N ALA A 377 -0.22 -45.96 -20.83
CA ALA A 377 -0.65 -46.26 -19.46
C ALA A 377 0.44 -46.01 -18.41
N GLU A 378 1.71 -46.30 -18.73
CA GLU A 378 2.86 -45.94 -17.88
C GLU A 378 3.02 -44.42 -17.73
N GLN A 379 2.84 -43.66 -18.82
CA GLN A 379 2.89 -42.19 -18.77
C GLN A 379 1.75 -41.61 -17.92
N LEU A 380 0.54 -42.15 -18.03
CA LEU A 380 -0.61 -41.74 -17.22
C LEU A 380 -0.36 -41.99 -15.73
N GLN A 381 0.20 -43.15 -15.37
CA GLN A 381 0.55 -43.47 -13.98
C GLN A 381 1.56 -42.47 -13.39
N LEU A 382 2.60 -42.12 -14.14
CA LEU A 382 3.66 -41.23 -13.65
C LEU A 382 3.25 -39.75 -13.66
N ARG A 383 2.63 -39.27 -14.74
CA ARG A 383 2.41 -37.83 -14.98
C ARG A 383 1.05 -37.32 -14.52
N LEU A 384 0.04 -38.19 -14.45
CA LEU A 384 -1.30 -37.78 -14.04
C LEU A 384 -1.74 -38.40 -12.71
N ALA A 385 -1.43 -39.67 -12.45
CA ALA A 385 -1.74 -40.31 -11.18
C ALA A 385 -0.63 -40.17 -10.11
N TYR A 386 0.51 -39.59 -10.49
CA TYR A 386 1.67 -39.34 -9.61
C TYR A 386 2.13 -40.58 -8.82
N ILE A 387 2.06 -41.76 -9.44
CA ILE A 387 2.46 -43.01 -8.82
C ILE A 387 3.99 -43.09 -8.77
N GLU A 388 4.53 -43.46 -7.61
CA GLU A 388 5.97 -43.64 -7.42
C GLU A 388 6.56 -44.69 -8.39
N PRO A 389 7.75 -44.47 -8.97
CA PRO A 389 8.35 -45.40 -9.93
C PRO A 389 8.51 -46.85 -9.44
N LYS A 390 8.58 -47.06 -8.12
CA LYS A 390 8.68 -48.38 -7.48
C LYS A 390 7.35 -49.16 -7.46
N LYS A 391 6.22 -48.45 -7.53
CA LYS A 391 4.85 -49.00 -7.49
C LYS A 391 4.20 -49.06 -8.88
N LEU A 392 4.94 -48.66 -9.92
CA LEU A 392 4.49 -48.62 -11.31
C LEU A 392 4.25 -50.02 -11.86
N LEU A 393 3.10 -50.23 -12.49
CA LEU A 393 2.89 -51.41 -13.33
C LEU A 393 3.41 -51.15 -14.74
N ARG A 394 4.36 -51.99 -15.15
CA ARG A 394 5.05 -51.87 -16.44
C ARG A 394 4.51 -52.83 -17.48
N ALA A 395 4.70 -52.49 -18.74
CA ALA A 395 4.42 -53.34 -19.87
C ALA A 395 5.18 -54.67 -19.77
N GLN A 396 4.53 -55.74 -20.21
CA GLN A 396 5.20 -57.02 -20.44
C GLN A 396 6.22 -56.91 -21.58
N ARG A 397 7.12 -57.89 -21.72
CA ARG A 397 8.15 -57.88 -22.79
C ARG A 397 7.58 -57.79 -24.21
N ASN A 398 6.32 -58.18 -24.40
CA ASN A 398 5.59 -58.10 -25.66
C ASN A 398 4.81 -56.76 -25.84
N GLY A 399 4.96 -55.81 -24.92
CA GLY A 399 4.21 -54.54 -24.91
C GLY A 399 2.79 -54.62 -24.35
N GLY A 400 2.35 -55.81 -23.91
CA GLY A 400 1.01 -56.07 -23.40
C GLY A 400 0.82 -55.68 -21.93
N TYR A 401 -0.45 -55.66 -21.51
CA TYR A 401 -0.88 -55.40 -20.14
C TYR A 401 -0.41 -56.50 -19.17
N PRO A 402 0.11 -56.15 -17.97
CA PRO A 402 0.61 -57.13 -17.00
C PRO A 402 -0.51 -57.87 -16.25
N LEU A 403 -1.75 -57.39 -16.33
CA LEU A 403 -2.93 -57.97 -15.70
C LEU A 403 -3.80 -58.68 -16.74
N LYS A 404 -4.53 -59.72 -16.33
CA LYS A 404 -5.51 -60.40 -17.18
C LYS A 404 -6.75 -59.51 -17.38
N GLU A 405 -7.46 -59.68 -18.50
CA GLU A 405 -8.66 -58.88 -18.82
C GLU A 405 -9.72 -58.93 -17.71
N ASP A 406 -9.97 -60.10 -17.12
CA ASP A 406 -10.92 -60.23 -16.00
C ASP A 406 -10.54 -59.37 -14.79
N GLN A 407 -9.23 -59.21 -14.53
CA GLN A 407 -8.73 -58.40 -13.43
C GLN A 407 -8.88 -56.90 -13.76
N LEU A 408 -8.58 -56.49 -14.99
CA LEU A 408 -8.74 -55.11 -15.46
C LEU A 408 -10.23 -54.70 -15.42
N ALA A 409 -11.12 -55.57 -15.89
CA ALA A 409 -12.56 -55.32 -15.85
C ALA A 409 -13.08 -55.21 -14.41
N TRP A 410 -12.56 -56.02 -13.49
CA TRP A 410 -12.92 -55.97 -12.08
C TRP A 410 -12.54 -54.65 -11.42
N GLU A 411 -11.32 -54.14 -11.66
CA GLU A 411 -10.86 -52.86 -11.10
C GLU A 411 -11.80 -51.71 -11.48
N ILE A 412 -12.29 -51.66 -12.73
CA ILE A 412 -13.19 -50.60 -13.18
C ILE A 412 -14.56 -50.71 -12.52
N LYS A 413 -15.06 -51.94 -12.34
CA LYS A 413 -16.37 -52.19 -11.74
C LYS A 413 -16.43 -51.73 -10.28
N VAL A 414 -15.32 -51.82 -9.54
CA VAL A 414 -15.24 -51.34 -8.15
C VAL A 414 -15.56 -49.84 -8.07
N PHE A 415 -14.96 -49.02 -8.94
CA PHE A 415 -15.17 -47.57 -8.94
C PHE A 415 -16.53 -47.14 -9.53
N ASP A 416 -17.15 -47.98 -10.36
CA ASP A 416 -18.47 -47.74 -10.92
C ASP A 416 -19.58 -48.01 -9.88
N GLN A 417 -19.38 -49.00 -8.99
CA GLN A 417 -20.31 -49.34 -7.92
C GLN A 417 -20.29 -48.32 -6.77
N ASP A 418 -19.11 -47.82 -6.39
CA ASP A 418 -18.97 -46.85 -5.30
C ASP A 418 -19.52 -45.45 -5.64
N ASN A 419 -19.59 -45.08 -6.92
CA ASN A 419 -20.15 -43.80 -7.39
C ASN A 419 -21.62 -43.87 -7.82
N GLY A 420 -22.24 -45.06 -7.81
CA GLY A 420 -23.66 -45.27 -8.14
C GLY A 420 -24.63 -45.09 -6.96
N ALA A 421 -24.12 -44.75 -5.77
CA ALA A 421 -24.90 -44.62 -4.53
C ALA A 421 -25.03 -43.16 -4.01
N GLY A 422 -24.76 -42.16 -4.86
CA GLY A 422 -24.84 -40.74 -4.52
C GLY A 422 -25.95 -40.00 -5.25
#